data_AF-A0A972LIS4-F1
#
_entry.id   AF-A0A972LIS4-F1
#
_cell.length_a   1.000
_cell.length_b   1.000
_cell.length_c   1.000
_cell.angle_alpha   90.00
_cell.angle_beta   90.00
_cell.angle_gamma   90.00
#
_symmetry.space_group_name_H-M   'P 1'
#
loop_
_entity.id
_entity.type
_entity.pdbx_description
1 polymer ?
#
loop_
_entity_poly.entity_id
_entity_poly.type
_entity_poly.pdbx_seq_one_letter_code
_entity_poly.pdbx_strand_id
1 'polypeptide(L)'
;MNELAQILIDKIDPLSQAKIVFVGFTLPQSFGGGTELEFGNPEQTAGLGLSPGSSGMAKDFVKNAIEDLFSDDSEIEHSEFSLSEEGSTITVTALD
;
A
#
# COMPACT_ATOMS: atom_id res chain seq x y z
N MET A 1 9.35 2.89 -12.67
CA MET A 1 8.30 3.13 -11.66
C MET A 1 6.98 3.15 -12.39
N ASN A 2 6.14 2.17 -12.11
CA ASN A 2 4.84 1.98 -12.73
C ASN A 2 3.90 3.17 -12.42
N GLU A 3 3.08 3.56 -13.41
CA GLU A 3 2.16 4.70 -13.29
C GLU A 3 1.17 4.54 -12.13
N LEU A 4 0.69 3.33 -11.85
CA LEU A 4 -0.22 3.05 -10.74
C LEU A 4 0.46 3.21 -9.38
N ALA A 5 1.72 2.78 -9.27
CA ALA A 5 2.53 2.98 -8.07
C ALA A 5 2.67 4.47 -7.73
N GLN A 6 2.97 5.28 -8.76
CA GLN A 6 3.09 6.73 -8.63
C GLN A 6 1.75 7.36 -8.21
N ILE A 7 0.63 6.97 -8.84
CA ILE A 7 -0.70 7.49 -8.49
C ILE A 7 -1.04 7.18 -7.02
N LEU A 8 -0.77 5.95 -6.56
CA LEU A 8 -1.01 5.55 -5.18
C LEU A 8 -0.15 6.34 -4.20
N ILE A 9 1.14 6.51 -4.50
CA ILE A 9 2.07 7.26 -3.66
C ILE A 9 1.67 8.73 -3.57
N ASP A 10 1.30 9.35 -4.69
CA ASP A 10 0.85 10.75 -4.73
C ASP A 10 -0.42 10.97 -3.89
N LYS A 11 -1.30 9.96 -3.80
CA LYS A 11 -2.49 9.97 -2.94
C LYS A 11 -2.15 9.77 -1.47
N ILE A 12 -1.14 8.95 -1.16
CA ILE A 12 -0.70 8.66 0.20
C ILE A 12 0.10 9.83 0.79
N ASP A 13 0.89 10.54 -0.02
CA ASP A 13 1.79 11.62 0.41
C ASP A 13 1.14 12.78 1.19
N PRO A 14 -0.09 13.24 0.90
CA PRO A 14 -0.76 14.24 1.73
C PRO A 14 -1.42 13.66 2.99
N LEU A 15 -1.61 12.33 3.09
CA LEU A 15 -2.37 11.72 4.18
C LEU A 15 -1.50 11.46 5.42
N SER A 16 -2.07 11.70 6.61
CA SER A 16 -1.45 11.37 7.91
C SER A 16 -1.72 9.92 8.33
N GLN A 17 -2.82 9.36 7.84
CA GLN A 17 -3.19 7.96 7.98
C GLN A 17 -3.97 7.53 6.74
N ALA A 18 -3.77 6.30 6.28
CA ALA A 18 -4.61 5.71 5.25
C ALA A 18 -4.55 4.19 5.32
N LYS A 19 -5.61 3.57 4.81
CA LYS A 19 -5.71 2.13 4.61
C LYS A 19 -5.80 1.84 3.11
N ILE A 20 -4.83 1.12 2.56
CA ILE A 20 -4.86 0.63 1.18
C ILE A 20 -5.33 -0.82 1.18
N VAL A 21 -6.38 -1.12 0.43
CA VAL A 21 -6.97 -2.46 0.30
C VAL A 21 -6.77 -2.95 -1.12
N PHE A 22 -6.18 -4.12 -1.27
CA PHE A 22 -5.93 -4.78 -2.54
C PHE A 22 -6.94 -5.92 -2.73
N VAL A 23 -7.87 -5.75 -3.66
CA VAL A 23 -8.93 -6.71 -3.98
C VAL A 23 -8.56 -7.47 -5.24
N GLY A 24 -8.57 -8.81 -5.14
CA GLY A 24 -8.15 -9.67 -6.25
C GLY A 24 -6.64 -9.90 -6.33
N PHE A 25 -5.86 -9.32 -5.41
CA PHE A 25 -4.42 -9.55 -5.28
C PHE A 25 -4.10 -10.36 -4.03
N THR A 26 -3.04 -11.15 -4.11
CA THR A 26 -2.38 -11.70 -2.92
C THR A 26 -1.11 -10.91 -2.69
N LEU A 27 -1.01 -10.18 -1.58
CA LEU A 27 0.23 -9.46 -1.26
C LEU A 27 1.32 -10.46 -0.84
N PRO A 28 2.59 -10.22 -1.21
CA PRO A 28 3.72 -11.00 -0.73
C PRO A 28 3.76 -11.12 0.80
N GLN A 29 4.30 -12.23 1.30
CA GLN A 29 4.42 -12.47 2.75
C GLN A 29 5.26 -11.42 3.48
N SER A 30 6.16 -10.74 2.76
CA SER A 30 6.93 -9.58 3.24
C SER A 30 6.04 -8.45 3.77
N PHE A 31 4.77 -8.42 3.35
CA PHE A 31 3.74 -7.46 3.76
C PHE A 31 2.71 -8.08 4.72
N GLY A 32 3.04 -9.19 5.38
CA GLY A 32 2.18 -9.90 6.32
C GLY A 32 1.17 -10.84 5.67
N GLY A 33 1.21 -11.02 4.33
CA GLY A 33 0.36 -11.95 3.59
C GLY A 33 -1.14 -11.60 3.61
N GLY A 34 -1.47 -10.36 4.02
CA GLY A 34 -2.82 -9.84 4.00
C GLY A 34 -3.20 -9.28 2.63
N THR A 35 -4.33 -8.58 2.60
CA THR A 35 -4.80 -7.81 1.43
C THR A 35 -4.78 -6.31 1.70
N GLU A 36 -4.15 -5.88 2.80
CA GLU A 36 -4.29 -4.51 3.29
C GLU A 36 -2.95 -3.97 3.80
N LEU A 37 -2.65 -2.71 3.48
CA LEU A 37 -1.54 -1.93 4.02
C LEU A 37 -2.13 -0.71 4.74
N GLU A 38 -1.76 -0.47 5.99
CA GLU A 38 -2.21 0.72 6.73
C GLU A 38 -1.00 1.47 7.31
N PHE A 39 -1.06 2.81 7.29
CA PHE A 39 -0.11 3.66 8.01
C PHE A 39 -0.86 4.71 8.81
N GLY A 40 -0.18 5.26 9.82
CA GLY A 40 -0.82 6.13 10.81
C GLY A 40 -1.59 5.37 11.88
N ASN A 41 -1.65 4.03 11.81
CA ASN A 41 -2.14 3.16 12.86
C ASN A 41 -0.97 2.65 13.74
N PRO A 42 -0.90 3.05 15.02
CA PRO A 42 0.17 2.65 15.92
C PRO A 42 0.22 1.13 16.19
N GLU A 43 -0.90 0.41 16.07
CA GLU A 43 -0.96 -1.04 16.31
C GLU A 43 -0.27 -1.85 15.18
N GLN A 44 -0.47 -1.46 13.91
CA GLN A 44 0.27 -2.05 12.80
C GLN A 44 1.76 -1.66 12.82
N THR A 45 2.06 -0.41 13.19
CA THR A 45 3.45 0.07 13.31
C THR A 45 4.25 -0.80 14.29
N ALA A 46 3.63 -1.18 15.41
CA ALA A 46 4.21 -2.10 16.39
C ALA A 46 4.34 -3.54 15.86
N GLY A 47 3.36 -4.03 15.10
CA GLY A 47 3.41 -5.36 14.46
C GLY A 47 4.53 -5.51 13.42
N LEU A 48 4.95 -4.40 12.82
CA LEU A 48 6.08 -4.31 11.88
C LEU A 48 7.44 -4.07 12.60
N GLY A 49 7.46 -4.02 13.94
CA GLY A 49 8.67 -3.75 14.72
C GLY A 49 9.14 -2.29 14.70
N LEU A 50 8.28 -1.36 14.24
CA LEU A 50 8.58 0.07 14.18
C LEU A 50 8.15 0.78 15.48
N SER A 51 8.90 1.80 15.89
CA SER A 51 8.62 2.51 17.14
C SER A 51 7.40 3.46 17.03
N PRO A 52 6.69 3.79 18.11
CA PRO A 52 5.48 4.62 18.07
C PRO A 52 5.66 6.08 17.57
N GLY A 53 6.91 6.55 17.41
CA GLY A 53 7.25 7.84 16.78
C GLY A 53 7.58 7.74 15.30
N SER A 54 7.44 6.55 14.71
CA SER A 54 7.85 6.21 13.36
C SER A 54 6.72 6.37 12.32
N SER A 55 5.68 7.17 12.58
CA SER A 55 4.57 7.35 11.63
C SER A 55 5.02 7.75 10.22
N GLY A 56 6.10 8.55 10.12
CA GLY A 56 6.79 8.82 8.85
C GLY A 56 7.41 7.58 8.22
N MET A 57 8.10 6.75 9.02
CA MET A 57 8.70 5.50 8.54
C MET A 57 7.66 4.43 8.17
N ALA A 58 6.50 4.40 8.83
CA ALA A 58 5.40 3.50 8.47
C ALA A 58 4.80 3.89 7.11
N LYS A 59 4.67 5.19 6.85
CA LYS A 59 4.28 5.71 5.55
C LYS A 59 5.33 5.40 4.48
N ASP A 60 6.60 5.63 4.77
CA ASP A 60 7.71 5.29 3.85
C ASP A 60 7.75 3.79 3.57
N PHE A 61 7.48 2.94 4.57
CA PHE A 61 7.34 1.50 4.39
C PHE A 61 6.22 1.16 3.40
N VAL A 62 5.02 1.75 3.57
CA VAL A 62 3.89 1.53 2.65
C VAL A 62 4.20 2.04 1.25
N LYS A 63 4.88 3.18 1.10
CA LYS A 63 5.32 3.68 -0.21
C LYS A 63 6.29 2.71 -0.88
N ASN A 64 7.33 2.27 -0.17
CA ASN A 64 8.29 1.29 -0.69
C ASN A 64 7.61 -0.05 -1.01
N ALA A 65 6.62 -0.46 -0.22
CA ALA A 65 5.83 -1.65 -0.47
C ALA A 65 5.07 -1.55 -1.80
N ILE A 66 4.44 -0.41 -2.06
CA ILE A 66 3.75 -0.13 -3.32
C ILE A 66 4.74 -0.11 -4.48
N GLU A 67 5.91 0.50 -4.32
CA GLU A 67 6.95 0.47 -5.36
C GLU A 67 7.41 -0.95 -5.69
N ASP A 68 7.57 -1.81 -4.68
CA ASP A 68 7.95 -3.21 -4.84
C ASP A 68 6.84 -4.03 -5.53
N LEU A 69 5.59 -3.85 -5.09
CA LEU A 69 4.40 -4.50 -5.65
C LEU A 69 4.16 -4.19 -7.13
N PHE A 70 4.55 -3.00 -7.58
CA PHE A 70 4.37 -2.54 -8.96
C PHE A 70 5.72 -2.32 -9.66
N SER A 71 6.75 -3.04 -9.23
CA SER A 71 8.03 -3.09 -9.94
C SER A 71 7.94 -3.96 -11.20
N ASP A 72 8.82 -3.73 -12.17
CA ASP A 72 8.88 -4.45 -13.46
C ASP A 72 9.02 -5.99 -13.34
N ASP A 73 9.36 -6.51 -12.17
CA ASP A 73 9.48 -7.94 -11.88
C ASP A 73 8.24 -8.54 -11.16
N SER A 74 7.20 -7.74 -10.92
CA SER A 74 5.99 -8.15 -10.20
C SER A 74 4.90 -8.68 -11.14
N GLU A 75 4.31 -9.83 -10.81
CA GLU A 75 3.14 -10.39 -11.51
C GLU A 75 1.94 -9.42 -11.54
N ILE A 76 1.89 -8.50 -10.57
CA ILE A 76 0.83 -7.50 -10.43
C ILE A 76 0.93 -6.45 -11.55
N GLU A 77 2.11 -6.15 -12.07
CA GLU A 77 2.31 -5.09 -13.08
C GLU A 77 1.45 -5.26 -14.34
N HIS A 78 1.19 -6.51 -14.72
CA HIS A 78 0.52 -6.84 -15.99
C HIS A 78 -1.00 -6.89 -15.92
N SER A 79 -1.61 -6.62 -14.76
CA SER A 79 -3.07 -6.63 -14.60
C SER A 79 -3.67 -5.25 -14.95
N GLU A 80 -4.94 -5.20 -15.38
CA GLU A 80 -5.68 -3.94 -15.39
C GLU A 80 -6.17 -3.63 -13.97
N PHE A 81 -6.33 -2.35 -13.63
CA PHE A 81 -6.67 -1.93 -12.28
C PHE A 81 -7.73 -0.84 -12.24
N SER A 82 -8.53 -0.85 -11.19
CA SER A 82 -9.36 0.29 -10.79
C SER A 82 -9.00 0.79 -9.39
N LEU A 83 -9.11 2.10 -9.22
CA LEU A 83 -8.92 2.79 -7.94
C LEU A 83 -10.25 3.38 -7.47
N SER A 84 -10.58 3.13 -6.21
CA SER A 84 -11.72 3.75 -5.53
C SER A 84 -11.25 4.37 -4.22
N GLU A 85 -11.80 5.54 -3.87
CA GLU A 85 -11.41 6.29 -2.69
C GLU A 85 -12.65 6.57 -1.84
N GLU A 86 -12.62 6.12 -0.58
CA GLU A 86 -13.66 6.41 0.40
C GLU A 86 -13.01 6.88 1.71
N GLY A 87 -13.05 8.19 1.95
CA GLY A 87 -12.41 8.80 3.12
C GLY A 87 -10.89 8.61 3.10
N SER A 88 -10.37 7.88 4.10
CA SER A 88 -8.94 7.53 4.21
C SER A 88 -8.64 6.11 3.69
N THR A 89 -9.61 5.47 3.04
CA THR A 89 -9.44 4.14 2.45
C THR A 89 -9.25 4.26 0.94
N ILE A 90 -8.17 3.67 0.43
CA ILE A 90 -7.88 3.57 -0.99
C ILE A 90 -8.02 2.09 -1.37
N THR A 91 -8.91 1.77 -2.30
CA THR A 91 -9.12 0.39 -2.76
C THR A 91 -8.56 0.23 -4.17
N VAL A 92 -7.67 -0.74 -4.32
CA VAL A 92 -7.06 -1.17 -5.57
C VAL A 92 -7.69 -2.49 -5.96
N THR A 93 -8.43 -2.54 -7.08
CA THR A 93 -9.12 -3.75 -7.52
C THR A 93 -8.53 -4.24 -8.84
N ALA A 94 -8.18 -5.53 -8.90
CA ALA A 94 -7.80 -6.21 -10.13
C ALA A 94 -8.99 -6.23 -11.09
N LEU A 95 -8.76 -5.79 -12.31
CA LEU A 95 -9.66 -5.97 -13.43
C LEU A 95 -9.08 -7.11 -14.28
N ASP A 96 -9.81 -8.22 -14.35
CA ASP A 96 -9.54 -9.34 -15.27
C ASP A 96 -9.66 -8.91 -16.74
#